data_AF-X1U4K7-F1
#
_entry.id   AF-X1U4K7-F1
#
_cell.length_a   1.000
_cell.length_b   1.000
_cell.length_c   1.000
_cell.angle_alpha   90.00
_cell.angle_beta   90.00
_cell.angle_gamma   90.00
#
_symmetry.space_group_name_H-M   'P 1'
#
loop_
_entity.id
_entity.type
_entity.pdbx_description
1 polymer ?
#
loop_
_entity_poly.entity_id
_entity_poly.type
_entity_poly.pdbx_seq_one_letter_code
_entity_poly.pdbx_strand_id
1 'polypeptide(L)'
;AAQKRSERVICLYGDCFPDIDDFCQEQGAIKVPGHYCYEMLLGSERFRHLIEEITGTYFAEKDLILNFEEYCVRPLELHDEEMRKYCFQQYRRLLYVRQPSDPNLTARASEVADFIGLSLDINDADYSYLEKELIKLI
;
A
#
# COMPACT_ATOMS: atom_id res chain seq x y z
N ALA A 1 -8.54 1.38 -24.03
CA ALA A 1 -8.24 0.11 -24.73
C ALA A 1 -9.27 -0.96 -24.43
N ALA A 2 -9.51 -1.27 -23.15
CA ALA A 2 -10.52 -2.25 -22.70
C ALA A 2 -11.93 -2.02 -23.28
N GLN A 3 -12.43 -0.77 -23.25
CA GLN A 3 -13.73 -0.41 -23.87
C GLN A 3 -13.81 -0.76 -25.36
N LYS A 4 -12.72 -0.57 -26.13
CA LYS A 4 -12.68 -0.95 -27.56
C LYS A 4 -12.72 -2.46 -27.77
N ARG A 5 -12.36 -3.24 -26.75
CA ARG A 5 -12.39 -4.71 -26.74
C ARG A 5 -13.62 -5.29 -26.02
N SER A 6 -14.56 -4.43 -25.58
CA SER A 6 -15.73 -4.83 -24.78
C SER A 6 -15.37 -5.61 -23.50
N GLU A 7 -14.23 -5.29 -22.91
CA GLU A 7 -13.78 -5.85 -21.63
C GLU A 7 -14.34 -5.04 -20.46
N ARG A 8 -14.66 -5.74 -19.36
CA ARG A 8 -14.98 -5.09 -18.07
C ARG A 8 -13.72 -4.50 -17.46
N VAL A 9 -13.85 -3.29 -16.91
CA VAL A 9 -12.77 -2.60 -16.19
C VAL A 9 -13.06 -2.69 -14.70
N ILE A 10 -12.11 -3.23 -13.94
CA ILE A 10 -12.17 -3.28 -12.48
C ILE A 10 -11.12 -2.31 -11.94
N CYS A 11 -11.52 -1.44 -11.01
CA CYS A 11 -10.66 -0.47 -10.35
C CYS A 11 -10.20 -1.02 -8.99
N LEU A 12 -8.89 -1.30 -8.89
CA LEU A 12 -8.25 -1.75 -7.66
C LEU A 12 -7.57 -0.58 -6.95
N TYR A 13 -8.38 0.34 -6.44
CA TYR A 13 -7.94 1.43 -5.59
C TYR A 13 -8.92 1.55 -4.42
N GLY A 14 -8.38 1.83 -3.23
CA GLY A 14 -9.16 2.29 -2.08
C GLY A 14 -9.63 3.73 -2.28
N ASP A 15 -9.81 4.46 -1.19
CA ASP A 15 -10.28 5.86 -1.22
C ASP A 15 -9.10 6.82 -1.45
N CYS A 16 -8.41 6.62 -2.58
CA CYS A 16 -7.17 7.32 -2.88
C CYS A 16 -7.37 8.81 -3.24
N PHE A 17 -8.57 9.20 -3.64
CA PHE A 17 -8.97 10.60 -3.84
C PHE A 17 -10.48 10.76 -3.57
N PRO A 18 -10.95 11.99 -3.23
CA PRO A 18 -12.37 12.25 -3.05
C PRO A 18 -13.20 11.87 -4.28
N ASP A 19 -14.39 11.32 -4.06
CA ASP A 19 -15.37 11.00 -5.12
C ASP A 19 -14.86 9.93 -6.13
N ILE A 20 -13.92 9.07 -5.74
CA ILE A 20 -13.42 7.98 -6.59
C ILE A 20 -14.53 7.01 -7.03
N ASP A 21 -15.55 6.80 -6.21
CA ASP A 21 -16.70 5.97 -6.56
C ASP A 21 -17.49 6.57 -7.73
N ASP A 22 -17.79 7.87 -7.66
CA ASP A 22 -18.49 8.60 -8.72
C ASP A 22 -17.65 8.61 -10.00
N PHE A 23 -16.34 8.85 -9.87
CA PHE A 23 -15.42 8.75 -11.00
C PHE A 23 -15.45 7.37 -11.66
N CYS A 24 -15.39 6.29 -10.87
CA CYS A 24 -15.46 4.93 -11.40
C CYS A 24 -16.77 4.68 -12.13
N GLN A 25 -17.89 5.14 -11.56
CA GLN A 25 -19.21 5.03 -12.18
C GLN A 25 -19.27 5.78 -13.52
N GLU A 26 -18.78 7.01 -13.60
CA GLU A 26 -18.72 7.81 -14.83
C GLU A 26 -17.87 7.13 -15.92
N GLN A 27 -16.79 6.45 -15.53
CA GLN A 27 -15.92 5.72 -16.46
C GLN A 27 -16.44 4.32 -16.82
N GLY A 28 -17.56 3.88 -16.22
CA GLY A 28 -18.09 2.53 -16.38
C GLY A 28 -17.17 1.45 -15.80
N ALA A 29 -16.36 1.80 -14.80
CA ALA A 29 -15.48 0.89 -14.07
C ALA A 29 -16.14 0.42 -12.76
N ILE A 30 -15.90 -0.85 -12.40
CA ILE A 30 -16.38 -1.42 -11.13
C ILE A 30 -15.24 -1.33 -10.12
N LYS A 31 -15.43 -0.58 -9.03
CA LYS A 31 -14.43 -0.48 -7.96
C LYS A 31 -14.52 -1.67 -7.01
N VAL A 32 -13.37 -2.19 -6.61
CA VAL A 32 -13.29 -3.22 -5.56
C VAL A 32 -13.67 -2.58 -4.21
N PRO A 33 -14.50 -3.24 -3.39
CA PRO A 33 -14.84 -2.72 -2.06
C PRO A 33 -13.60 -2.62 -1.17
N GLY A 34 -13.55 -1.59 -0.32
CA GLY A 34 -12.47 -1.36 0.63
C GLY A 34 -11.92 0.07 0.58
N HIS A 35 -11.45 0.53 1.74
CA HIS A 35 -10.94 1.89 1.92
C HIS A 35 -9.43 2.00 1.65
N TYR A 36 -8.68 0.92 1.89
CA TYR A 36 -7.22 0.91 1.76
C TYR A 36 -6.77 -0.15 0.76
N CYS A 37 -5.89 0.22 -0.18
CA CYS A 37 -5.33 -0.75 -1.14
C CYS A 37 -4.65 -1.92 -0.43
N TYR A 38 -3.92 -1.66 0.66
CA TYR A 38 -3.28 -2.71 1.47
C TYR A 38 -4.27 -3.70 2.08
N GLU A 39 -5.48 -3.24 2.43
CA GLU A 39 -6.56 -4.12 2.90
C GLU A 39 -7.00 -5.09 1.81
N MET A 40 -7.10 -4.61 0.56
CA MET A 40 -7.46 -5.45 -0.58
C MET A 40 -6.41 -6.55 -0.82
N LEU A 41 -5.12 -6.25 -0.59
CA LEU A 41 -4.03 -7.22 -0.78
C LEU A 41 -3.92 -8.22 0.39
N LEU A 42 -4.06 -7.76 1.63
CA LEU A 42 -3.86 -8.55 2.84
C LEU A 42 -5.14 -9.25 3.34
N GLY A 43 -6.30 -8.75 2.92
CA GLY A 43 -7.62 -9.08 3.45
C GLY A 43 -8.00 -8.31 4.71
N SER A 44 -9.30 -8.01 4.85
CA SER A 44 -9.83 -7.15 5.91
C SER A 44 -9.48 -7.61 7.32
N GLU A 45 -9.53 -8.91 7.61
CA GLU A 45 -9.25 -9.42 8.95
C GLU A 45 -7.80 -9.19 9.37
N ARG A 46 -6.85 -9.57 8.50
CA ARG A 46 -5.41 -9.37 8.75
C ARG A 46 -5.08 -7.89 8.80
N PHE A 47 -5.56 -7.10 7.86
CA PHE A 47 -5.32 -5.66 7.85
C PHE A 47 -5.81 -4.99 9.14
N ARG A 48 -7.02 -5.32 9.58
CA ARG A 48 -7.59 -4.81 10.83
C ARG A 48 -6.72 -5.18 12.04
N HIS A 49 -6.28 -6.43 12.14
CA HIS A 49 -5.37 -6.84 13.20
C HIS A 49 -4.08 -6.01 13.19
N LEU A 50 -3.47 -5.82 12.02
CA LEU A 50 -2.22 -5.06 11.89
C LEU A 50 -2.36 -3.61 12.37
N ILE A 51 -3.44 -2.92 12.00
CA ILE A 51 -3.67 -1.52 12.40
C ILE A 51 -4.08 -1.39 13.88
N GLU A 52 -4.75 -2.39 14.45
CA GLU A 52 -5.12 -2.44 15.88
C GLU A 52 -3.93 -2.77 16.77
N GLU A 53 -3.01 -3.62 16.29
CA GLU A 53 -1.83 -4.08 17.04
C GLU A 53 -0.83 -2.94 17.27
N ILE A 54 -0.52 -2.16 16.24
CA ILE A 54 0.43 -1.05 16.32
C ILE A 54 -0.13 0.17 15.60
N THR A 55 -0.69 1.09 16.38
CA THR A 55 -0.98 2.46 15.94
C THR A 55 0.31 3.13 15.43
N GLY A 56 0.23 3.81 14.28
CA GLY A 56 1.41 4.39 13.63
C GLY A 56 2.19 3.38 12.78
N THR A 57 1.47 2.51 12.06
CA THR A 57 2.08 1.65 11.03
C THR A 57 2.17 2.43 9.71
N TYR A 58 3.39 2.57 9.18
CA TYR A 58 3.69 3.12 7.87
C TYR A 58 3.74 1.97 6.86
N PHE A 59 2.73 1.89 5.98
CA PHE A 59 2.62 0.82 4.99
C PHE A 59 3.43 1.17 3.74
N ALA A 60 4.12 0.17 3.20
CA ALA A 60 4.91 0.30 1.98
C ALA A 60 4.75 -0.93 1.08
N GLU A 61 4.84 -0.69 -0.23
CA GLU A 61 4.98 -1.70 -1.27
C GLU A 61 6.37 -1.60 -1.92
N LYS A 62 6.69 -2.56 -2.80
CA LYS A 62 7.95 -2.67 -3.52
C LYS A 62 8.46 -1.34 -4.07
N ASP A 63 7.63 -0.60 -4.80
CA ASP A 63 8.08 0.62 -5.48
C ASP A 63 8.51 1.72 -4.51
N LEU A 64 7.85 1.83 -3.35
CA LEU A 64 8.24 2.77 -2.31
C LEU A 64 9.55 2.35 -1.64
N ILE A 65 9.72 1.06 -1.36
CA ILE A 65 10.94 0.51 -0.75
C ILE A 65 12.16 0.71 -1.68
N LEU A 66 12.00 0.45 -2.97
CA LEU A 66 13.06 0.59 -3.97
C LEU A 66 13.45 2.06 -4.17
N ASN A 67 12.45 2.93 -4.32
CA ASN A 67 12.66 4.32 -4.71
C ASN A 67 12.55 5.31 -3.54
N PHE A 68 12.71 4.82 -2.31
CA PHE A 68 12.54 5.64 -1.09
C PHE A 68 13.39 6.92 -1.12
N GLU A 69 14.60 6.85 -1.69
CA GLU A 69 15.49 8.01 -1.86
C GLU A 69 14.86 9.09 -2.76
N GLU A 70 14.23 8.67 -3.85
CA GLU A 70 13.64 9.57 -4.85
C GLU A 70 12.28 10.11 -4.40
N TYR A 71 11.47 9.28 -3.75
CA TYR A 71 10.09 9.61 -3.39
C TYR A 71 9.97 10.29 -2.04
N CYS A 72 10.89 10.01 -1.09
CA CYS A 72 10.79 10.50 0.27
C CYS A 72 12.03 11.29 0.67
N VAL A 73 13.24 10.71 0.56
CA VAL A 73 14.44 11.32 1.15
C VAL A 73 14.77 12.67 0.52
N ARG A 74 14.89 12.75 -0.80
CA ARG A 74 15.22 14.00 -1.49
C ARG A 74 14.08 15.04 -1.42
N PRO A 75 12.80 14.71 -1.71
CA PRO A 75 11.74 15.71 -1.71
C PRO A 75 11.37 16.26 -0.34
N LEU A 76 11.55 15.47 0.72
CA LEU A 76 11.23 15.87 2.11
C LEU A 76 12.48 16.24 2.92
N GLU A 77 13.65 16.27 2.27
CA GLU A 77 14.94 16.60 2.89
C GLU A 77 15.26 15.74 4.14
N LEU A 78 14.96 14.43 4.10
CA LEU A 78 15.07 13.54 5.26
C LEU A 78 16.51 13.26 5.73
N HIS A 79 17.51 13.76 5.00
CA HIS A 79 18.90 13.82 5.48
C HIS A 79 19.02 14.73 6.71
N ASP A 80 18.12 15.71 6.85
CA ASP A 80 17.94 16.50 8.06
C ASP A 80 17.21 15.68 9.13
N GLU A 81 17.80 15.60 10.33
CA GLU A 81 17.26 14.83 11.45
C GLU A 81 15.94 15.40 12.00
N GLU A 82 15.78 16.74 12.02
CA GLU A 82 14.53 17.37 12.45
C GLU A 82 13.40 17.10 11.46
N MET A 83 13.68 17.14 10.15
CA MET A 83 12.70 16.81 9.12
C MET A 83 12.28 15.35 9.20
N ARG A 84 13.25 14.44 9.34
CA ARG A 84 12.96 13.02 9.51
C ARG A 84 12.15 12.75 10.77
N LYS A 85 12.50 13.38 11.90
CA LYS A 85 11.70 13.28 13.14
C LYS A 85 10.30 13.85 12.93
N TYR A 86 10.17 15.03 12.32
CA TYR A 86 8.88 15.66 12.07
C TYR A 86 7.94 14.74 11.27
N CYS A 87 8.45 14.13 10.20
CA CYS A 87 7.69 13.22 9.35
C CYS A 87 7.35 11.89 10.05
N PHE A 88 8.30 11.29 10.79
CA PHE A 88 8.18 9.90 11.24
C PHE A 88 7.95 9.68 12.75
N GLN A 89 8.00 10.71 13.60
CA GLN A 89 7.89 10.57 15.06
C GLN A 89 6.59 9.92 15.58
N GLN A 90 5.51 9.96 14.79
CA GLN A 90 4.22 9.34 15.14
C GLN A 90 4.12 7.89 14.69
N TYR A 91 5.06 7.43 13.84
CA TYR A 91 5.12 6.06 13.39
C TYR A 91 5.97 5.22 14.34
N ARG A 92 5.74 3.90 14.30
CA ARG A 92 6.44 2.91 15.12
C ARG A 92 6.97 1.75 14.28
N ARG A 93 6.29 1.44 13.17
CA ARG A 93 6.57 0.28 12.31
C ARG A 93 6.50 0.67 10.84
N LEU A 94 7.49 0.26 10.06
CA LEU A 94 7.40 0.12 8.61
C LEU A 94 6.87 -1.28 8.31
N LEU A 95 5.70 -1.37 7.68
CA LEU A 95 5.13 -2.63 7.22
C LEU A 95 5.26 -2.74 5.71
N TYR A 96 6.15 -3.60 5.25
CA TYR A 96 6.29 -3.94 3.84
C TYR A 96 5.28 -5.04 3.46
N VAL A 97 4.30 -4.67 2.64
CA VAL A 97 3.35 -5.63 2.03
C VAL A 97 4.04 -6.26 0.82
N ARG A 98 4.62 -7.44 1.02
CA ARG A 98 5.36 -8.16 -0.01
C ARG A 98 4.39 -8.93 -0.90
N GLN A 99 4.43 -8.63 -2.19
CA GLN A 99 3.59 -9.28 -3.19
C GLN A 99 4.28 -10.52 -3.77
N PRO A 100 3.53 -11.52 -4.28
CA PRO A 100 4.12 -12.79 -4.74
C PRO A 100 5.20 -12.66 -5.83
N SER A 101 5.12 -11.61 -6.65
CA SER A 101 6.07 -11.34 -7.74
C SER A 101 7.26 -10.46 -7.34
N ASP A 102 7.30 -10.00 -6.09
CA ASP A 102 8.37 -9.13 -5.63
C ASP A 102 9.68 -9.89 -5.52
N PRO A 103 10.82 -9.27 -5.92
CA PRO A 103 12.12 -9.83 -5.58
C PRO A 103 12.32 -9.80 -4.06
N ASN A 104 13.32 -10.52 -3.56
CA ASN A 104 13.67 -10.41 -2.15
C ASN A 104 14.23 -9.01 -1.84
N LEU A 105 13.41 -8.18 -1.20
CA LEU A 105 13.76 -6.82 -0.78
C LEU A 105 13.95 -6.70 0.74
N THR A 106 14.09 -7.80 1.47
CA THR A 106 14.20 -7.78 2.94
C THR A 106 15.34 -6.87 3.42
N ALA A 107 16.53 -6.97 2.80
CA ALA A 107 17.66 -6.12 3.16
C ALA A 107 17.37 -4.63 2.89
N ARG A 108 16.80 -4.33 1.72
CA ARG A 108 16.46 -2.94 1.36
C ARG A 108 15.39 -2.35 2.26
N ALA A 109 14.37 -3.14 2.61
CA ALA A 109 13.33 -2.72 3.55
C ALA A 109 13.89 -2.46 4.96
N SER A 110 14.88 -3.25 5.39
CA SER A 110 15.60 -3.01 6.65
C SER A 110 16.36 -1.70 6.63
N GLU A 111 17.11 -1.42 5.56
CA GLU A 111 17.82 -0.15 5.39
C GLU A 111 16.87 1.05 5.45
N VAL A 112 15.69 0.96 4.81
CA VAL A 112 14.67 2.01 4.86
C VAL A 112 14.16 2.18 6.28
N ALA A 113 13.77 1.08 6.95
CA ALA A 113 13.25 1.12 8.33
C ALA A 113 14.27 1.73 9.30
N ASP A 114 15.54 1.31 9.22
CA ASP A 114 16.63 1.81 10.04
C ASP A 114 16.87 3.31 9.77
N PHE A 115 16.83 3.73 8.50
CA PHE A 115 17.01 5.13 8.12
C PHE A 115 15.95 6.05 8.75
N ILE A 116 14.68 5.64 8.76
CA ILE A 116 13.57 6.41 9.36
C ILE A 116 13.32 6.09 10.85
N GLY A 117 14.09 5.17 11.45
CA GLY A 117 14.01 4.82 12.87
C GLY A 117 12.76 4.04 13.27
N LEU A 118 12.25 3.17 12.39
CA LEU A 118 11.07 2.33 12.65
C LEU A 118 11.44 0.85 12.71
N SER A 119 10.64 0.03 13.40
CA SER A 119 10.78 -1.43 13.29
C SER A 119 10.30 -1.91 11.91
N LEU A 120 10.95 -2.92 11.35
CA LEU A 120 10.50 -3.55 10.11
C LEU A 120 9.57 -4.74 10.39
N ASP A 121 8.48 -4.81 9.65
CA ASP A 121 7.59 -5.97 9.56
C ASP A 121 7.33 -6.27 8.07
N ILE A 122 7.34 -7.54 7.70
CA ILE A 122 7.13 -7.99 6.32
C ILE A 122 5.93 -8.94 6.32
N ASN A 123 4.87 -8.54 5.63
CA ASN A 123 3.66 -9.34 5.50
C ASN A 123 3.45 -9.76 4.05
N ASP A 124 3.36 -11.06 3.83
CA ASP A 124 3.10 -11.63 2.52
C ASP A 124 1.62 -11.52 2.13
N ALA A 125 1.36 -10.91 0.98
CA ALA A 125 0.06 -10.99 0.31
C ALA A 125 -0.01 -12.27 -0.52
N ASP A 126 -1.08 -13.05 -0.35
CA ASP A 126 -1.33 -14.27 -1.14
C ASP A 126 -2.44 -14.09 -2.18
N TYR A 127 -3.06 -12.90 -2.20
CA TYR A 127 -4.19 -12.52 -3.04
C TYR A 127 -5.45 -13.40 -2.91
N SER A 128 -5.50 -14.35 -1.98
CA SER A 128 -6.65 -15.23 -1.82
C SER A 128 -7.93 -14.47 -1.43
N TYR A 129 -7.78 -13.39 -0.66
CA TYR A 129 -8.88 -12.47 -0.36
C TYR A 129 -9.28 -11.66 -1.61
N LEU A 130 -8.30 -11.05 -2.27
CA LEU A 130 -8.53 -10.24 -3.47
C LEU A 130 -9.23 -11.05 -4.57
N GLU A 131 -8.77 -12.27 -4.84
CA GLU A 131 -9.37 -13.17 -5.83
C GLU A 131 -10.85 -13.45 -5.52
N LYS A 132 -11.18 -13.71 -4.25
CA LYS A 132 -12.58 -13.90 -3.81
C LYS A 132 -13.42 -12.66 -4.04
N GLU A 133 -12.90 -11.47 -3.76
CA GLU A 133 -13.63 -10.22 -4.01
C GLU A 133 -13.81 -9.95 -5.51
N LEU A 134 -12.77 -10.20 -6.32
CA LEU A 134 -12.85 -10.03 -7.77
C LEU A 134 -13.87 -10.98 -8.41
N ILE A 135 -13.93 -12.24 -7.97
CA ILE A 135 -14.91 -13.22 -8.48
C ILE A 135 -16.36 -12.74 -8.24
N LYS A 136 -16.64 -12.05 -7.14
CA LYS A 136 -17.99 -11.52 -6.85
C LYS A 136 -18.42 -10.41 -7.80
N LEU A 137 -17.47 -9.75 -8.47
CA LEU A 137 -17.70 -8.65 -9.42
C LEU A 137 -17.84 -9.14 -10.87
N ILE A 138 -17.62 -10.44 -11.12
CA ILE A 138 -17.62 -11.07 -12.43
C ILE A 138 -18.92 -11.85 -12.64
#